data_AF-A0A3B8PR06-F1
#
_entry.id   AF-A0A3B8PR06-F1
#
_cell.length_a   1.000
_cell.length_b   1.000
_cell.length_c   1.000
_cell.angle_alpha   90.00
_cell.angle_beta   90.00
_cell.angle_gamma   90.00
#
_symmetry.space_group_name_H-M   'P 1'
#
loop_
_entity.id
_entity.type
_entity.pdbx_description
1 polymer ?
#
loop_
_entity_poly.entity_id
_entity_poly.type
_entity_poly.pdbx_seq_one_letter_code
_entity_poly.pdbx_strand_id
1 'polypeptide(L)'
;MTEQEDQRPAAPESTTPEKRPGGALQPWDVGELPEPPSMDWKKLPTLIGPGILMAGVAIGAGEWLFGPAVSAQYGGTLLWLATLSILGQVFFNIEVMRYALYCGEPIVVGYFRTTPGPRLWLPIYLVLEICNIWPFMAANAAVPLAAAIFGHLPTDVDYTLLGITLTEAEWVKA
;
A
#
# COMPACT_ATOMS: atom_id res chain seq x y z
N MET A 1 -20.36 48.48 -27.14
CA MET A 1 -21.18 47.27 -26.92
C MET A 1 -20.82 46.79 -25.54
N THR A 2 -21.75 46.98 -24.63
CA THR A 2 -21.65 46.90 -23.17
C THR A 2 -21.68 45.44 -22.74
N GLU A 3 -20.66 44.95 -22.03
CA GLU A 3 -20.76 43.69 -21.28
C GLU A 3 -20.64 44.03 -19.79
N GLN A 4 -21.82 44.24 -19.19
CA GLN A 4 -22.04 44.28 -17.75
C GLN A 4 -22.24 42.84 -17.24
N GLU A 5 -21.56 42.55 -16.13
CA GLU A 5 -22.03 41.73 -15.01
C GLU A 5 -22.39 40.25 -15.26
N ASP A 6 -21.45 39.35 -14.94
CA ASP A 6 -21.74 38.15 -14.14
C ASP A 6 -21.00 38.25 -12.80
N GLN A 7 -21.31 39.30 -12.03
CA GLN A 7 -21.08 39.30 -10.58
C GLN A 7 -22.21 38.50 -9.95
N ARG A 8 -22.05 37.18 -9.92
CA ARG A 8 -22.84 36.34 -9.02
C ARG A 8 -22.60 36.84 -7.59
N PRO A 9 -23.64 37.20 -6.82
CA PRO A 9 -23.45 37.60 -5.43
C PRO A 9 -22.82 36.44 -4.68
N ALA A 10 -21.63 36.67 -4.13
CA ALA A 10 -20.97 35.74 -3.22
C ALA A 10 -21.97 35.43 -2.09
N ALA A 11 -22.35 34.16 -1.98
CA ALA A 11 -23.18 33.69 -0.87
C ALA A 11 -22.48 34.05 0.44
N PRO A 12 -23.23 34.44 1.49
CA PRO A 12 -22.63 34.82 2.76
C PRO A 12 -21.82 33.64 3.31
N GLU A 13 -20.51 33.86 3.42
CA GLU A 13 -19.54 32.91 3.96
C GLU A 13 -19.94 32.61 5.42
N SER A 14 -20.66 31.51 5.64
CA SER A 14 -20.99 31.06 6.98
C SER A 14 -19.70 30.60 7.66
N THR A 15 -19.21 31.39 8.61
CA THR A 15 -17.92 31.27 9.31
C THR A 15 -17.84 30.09 10.29
N THR A 16 -18.53 28.98 10.01
CA THR A 16 -18.32 27.71 10.70
C THR A 16 -18.28 26.63 9.61
N PRO A 17 -17.12 25.97 9.37
CA PRO A 17 -17.08 24.87 8.42
C PRO A 17 -18.14 23.85 8.83
N GLU A 18 -18.99 23.45 7.87
CA GLU A 18 -20.03 22.46 8.10
C GLU A 18 -19.34 21.18 8.60
N LYS A 19 -19.71 20.72 9.80
CA LYS A 19 -19.11 19.52 10.41
C LYS A 19 -19.96 18.31 10.15
N ARG A 20 -19.37 17.27 9.53
CA ARG A 20 -20.04 15.98 9.31
C ARG A 20 -19.68 14.97 10.41
N PRO A 21 -20.64 14.12 10.85
CA PRO A 21 -20.39 13.13 11.89
C PRO A 21 -19.31 12.14 11.45
N GLY A 22 -18.25 12.02 12.25
CA GLY A 22 -17.05 11.24 11.94
C GLY A 22 -17.04 9.78 12.41
N GLY A 23 -18.22 9.23 12.72
CA GLY A 23 -18.35 7.90 13.32
C GLY A 23 -17.69 7.83 14.70
N ALA A 24 -16.76 6.88 14.87
CA ALA A 24 -16.02 6.68 16.12
C ALA A 24 -14.81 7.61 16.34
N LEU A 25 -14.48 8.50 15.37
CA LEU A 25 -13.44 9.53 15.50
C LEU A 25 -14.03 10.95 15.41
N GLN A 26 -13.17 11.97 15.48
CA GLN A 26 -13.54 13.38 15.40
C GLN A 26 -14.36 13.70 14.13
N PRO A 27 -15.38 14.57 14.22
CA PRO A 27 -16.14 15.07 13.07
C PRO A 27 -15.27 15.68 11.98
N TRP A 28 -15.75 15.65 10.75
CA TRP A 28 -15.02 16.13 9.57
C TRP A 28 -15.39 17.57 9.30
N ASP A 29 -14.40 18.40 9.01
CA ASP A 29 -14.66 19.72 8.42
C ASP A 29 -14.91 19.54 6.92
N VAL A 30 -16.06 20.03 6.44
CA VAL A 30 -16.37 20.05 5.00
C VAL A 30 -15.67 21.26 4.39
N GLY A 31 -14.85 21.02 3.37
CA GLY A 31 -14.18 22.04 2.59
C GLY A 31 -14.29 21.78 1.09
N GLU A 32 -13.82 22.74 0.29
CA GLU A 32 -13.72 22.57 -1.16
C GLU A 32 -12.44 21.78 -1.52
N LEU A 33 -12.58 20.83 -2.45
CA LEU A 33 -11.43 20.09 -2.97
C LEU A 33 -10.60 20.99 -3.86
N PRO A 34 -9.25 20.94 -3.77
CA PRO A 34 -8.39 21.67 -4.70
C PRO A 34 -8.66 21.21 -6.13
N GLU A 35 -8.57 22.15 -7.08
CA GLU A 35 -8.75 21.84 -8.49
C GLU A 35 -7.75 20.76 -8.95
N PRO A 36 -8.18 19.80 -9.79
CA PRO A 36 -7.32 18.75 -10.24
C PRO A 36 -6.10 19.36 -10.97
N PRO A 37 -4.88 18.86 -10.71
CA PRO A 37 -3.70 19.38 -11.37
C PRO A 37 -3.85 19.27 -12.89
N SER A 38 -3.56 20.36 -13.60
CA SER A 38 -3.53 20.34 -15.07
C SER A 38 -2.54 19.27 -15.54
N MET A 39 -3.01 18.32 -16.34
CA MET A 39 -2.19 17.27 -16.93
C MET A 39 -1.33 17.86 -18.05
N ASP A 40 -0.29 18.59 -17.67
CA ASP A 40 0.72 19.09 -18.59
C ASP A 40 1.82 18.04 -18.74
N TRP A 41 2.22 17.74 -19.98
CA TRP A 41 3.33 16.83 -20.30
C TRP A 41 4.65 17.21 -19.59
N LYS A 42 4.81 18.49 -19.22
CA LYS A 42 5.95 19.01 -18.44
C LYS A 42 5.90 18.64 -16.96
N LYS A 43 4.72 18.35 -16.42
CA LYS A 43 4.50 17.94 -15.01
C LYS A 43 4.54 16.42 -14.82
N LEU A 44 4.51 15.65 -15.92
CA LEU A 44 4.60 14.19 -15.92
C LEU A 44 5.78 13.64 -15.10
N PRO A 45 7.01 14.21 -15.14
CA PRO A 45 8.12 13.72 -14.33
C PRO A 45 7.86 13.81 -12.81
N THR A 46 7.09 14.80 -12.37
CA THR A 46 6.71 14.98 -10.96
C THR A 46 5.78 13.87 -10.48
N LEU A 47 5.01 13.27 -11.40
CA LEU A 47 4.09 12.16 -11.12
C LEU A 47 4.78 10.79 -11.11
N ILE A 48 6.01 10.70 -11.63
CA ILE A 48 6.78 9.44 -11.68
C ILE A 48 7.38 9.09 -10.31
N GLY A 49 7.73 10.08 -9.49
CA GLY A 49 8.37 9.89 -8.19
C GLY A 49 7.66 8.87 -7.27
N PRO A 50 6.35 9.02 -7.01
CA PRO A 50 5.58 8.05 -6.24
C PRO A 50 5.59 6.64 -6.86
N GLY A 51 5.53 6.53 -8.19
CA GLY A 51 5.57 5.25 -8.90
C GLY A 51 6.90 4.53 -8.75
N ILE A 52 8.02 5.26 -8.83
CA ILE A 52 9.37 4.71 -8.59
C ILE A 52 9.50 4.22 -7.15
N LEU A 53 9.00 4.98 -6.17
CA LEU A 53 9.01 4.58 -4.76
C LEU A 53 8.27 3.24 -4.58
N MET A 54 7.06 3.13 -5.14
CA MET A 54 6.26 1.90 -5.05
C MET A 54 6.93 0.72 -5.77
N ALA A 55 7.54 0.95 -6.94
CA ALA A 55 8.30 -0.08 -7.64
C ALA A 55 9.52 -0.55 -6.85
N GLY A 56 10.22 0.38 -6.18
CA GLY A 56 11.36 0.06 -5.31
C GLY A 56 10.96 -0.80 -4.12
N VAL A 57 9.82 -0.52 -3.49
CA VAL A 57 9.28 -1.34 -2.40
C VAL A 57 8.95 -2.76 -2.88
N ALA A 58 8.29 -2.92 -4.02
CA ALA A 58 7.98 -4.23 -4.58
C ALA A 58 9.23 -5.07 -4.90
N ILE A 59 10.29 -4.43 -5.40
CA ILE A 59 11.58 -5.08 -5.65
C ILE A 59 12.25 -5.47 -4.31
N GLY A 60 12.27 -4.56 -3.34
CA GLY A 60 12.88 -4.78 -2.03
C GLY A 60 12.17 -5.83 -1.17
N ALA A 61 10.86 -5.99 -1.35
CA ALA A 61 10.05 -7.00 -0.66
C ALA A 61 10.29 -8.43 -1.19
N GLY A 62 11.03 -8.60 -2.29
CA GLY A 62 11.35 -9.92 -2.85
C GLY A 62 10.21 -10.57 -3.63
N GLU A 63 9.08 -9.88 -3.82
CA GLU A 63 7.91 -10.38 -4.56
C GLU A 63 8.22 -10.72 -6.02
N TRP A 64 9.30 -10.16 -6.58
CA TRP A 64 9.72 -10.43 -7.95
C TRP A 64 10.18 -11.89 -8.19
N LEU A 65 10.72 -12.57 -7.18
CA LEU A 65 11.10 -13.98 -7.28
C LEU A 65 9.90 -14.93 -7.19
N PHE A 66 8.82 -14.48 -6.58
CA PHE A 66 7.63 -15.29 -6.35
C PHE A 66 6.94 -15.69 -7.66
N GLY A 67 6.80 -14.75 -8.60
CA GLY A 67 6.17 -15.02 -9.90
C GLY A 67 6.83 -16.16 -10.68
N PRO A 68 8.16 -16.11 -10.93
CA PRO A 68 8.90 -17.21 -11.56
C PRO A 68 8.87 -18.51 -10.74
N ALA A 69 8.99 -18.44 -9.41
CA ALA A 69 8.99 -19.64 -8.57
C ALA A 69 7.64 -20.39 -8.62
N VAL A 70 6.53 -19.66 -8.58
CA VAL A 70 5.17 -20.22 -8.70
C VAL A 70 4.94 -20.74 -10.11
N SER A 71 5.36 -20.00 -11.13
CA SER A 71 5.21 -20.43 -12.53
C SER A 71 6.07 -21.66 -12.86
N ALA A 72 7.23 -21.82 -12.23
CA ALA A 72 8.09 -22.99 -12.39
C ALA A 72 7.50 -24.23 -11.68
N GLN A 73 6.88 -24.07 -10.52
CA GLN A 73 6.28 -25.18 -9.76
C GLN A 73 4.93 -25.63 -10.33
N TYR A 74 4.07 -24.69 -10.70
CA TYR A 74 2.67 -24.95 -11.06
C TYR A 74 2.36 -24.71 -12.54
N GLY A 75 3.34 -24.28 -13.33
CA GLY A 75 3.16 -23.91 -14.73
C GLY A 75 2.24 -22.69 -14.89
N GLY A 76 1.57 -22.63 -16.05
CA GLY A 76 0.60 -21.57 -16.36
C GLY A 76 -0.74 -21.67 -15.62
N THR A 77 -0.97 -22.75 -14.86
CA THR A 77 -2.27 -23.06 -14.23
C THR A 77 -2.73 -22.00 -13.24
N LEU A 78 -1.80 -21.29 -12.58
CA LEU A 78 -2.13 -20.27 -11.59
C LEU A 78 -2.16 -18.83 -12.16
N LEU A 79 -1.88 -18.62 -13.45
CA LEU A 79 -1.81 -17.27 -14.03
C LEU A 79 -3.16 -16.53 -14.01
N TRP A 80 -4.28 -17.25 -14.01
CA TRP A 80 -5.60 -16.63 -13.87
C TRP A 80 -5.80 -16.00 -12.48
N LEU A 81 -5.26 -16.60 -11.42
CA LEU A 81 -5.27 -16.01 -10.08
C LEU A 81 -4.44 -14.73 -10.03
N ALA A 82 -3.27 -14.73 -10.69
CA ALA A 82 -2.46 -13.51 -10.81
C ALA A 82 -3.23 -12.39 -11.53
N THR A 83 -3.98 -12.73 -12.58
CA THR A 83 -4.79 -11.75 -13.32
C THR A 83 -5.93 -11.19 -12.46
N LEU A 84 -6.66 -12.06 -11.74
CA LEU A 84 -7.68 -11.61 -10.80
C LEU A 84 -7.11 -10.76 -9.67
N SER A 85 -5.93 -11.11 -9.15
CA SER A 85 -5.21 -10.32 -8.14
C SER A 85 -4.86 -8.93 -8.68
N ILE A 86 -4.32 -8.83 -9.89
CA ILE A 86 -4.00 -7.54 -10.52
C ILE A 86 -5.26 -6.69 -10.67
N LEU A 87 -6.35 -7.25 -11.17
CA LEU A 87 -7.62 -6.54 -11.30
C LEU A 87 -8.11 -6.06 -9.94
N GLY A 88 -8.14 -6.94 -8.94
CA GLY A 88 -8.53 -6.62 -7.57
C GLY A 88 -7.66 -5.50 -6.97
N GLN A 89 -6.35 -5.56 -7.15
CA GLN A 89 -5.41 -4.53 -6.71
C GLN A 89 -5.68 -3.19 -7.39
N VAL A 90 -5.98 -3.17 -8.69
CA VAL A 90 -6.31 -1.92 -9.41
C VAL A 90 -7.57 -1.29 -8.82
N PHE A 91 -8.65 -2.04 -8.67
CA PHE A 91 -9.89 -1.52 -8.08
C PHE A 91 -9.69 -1.05 -6.65
N PHE A 92 -8.99 -1.84 -5.84
CA PHE A 92 -8.70 -1.50 -4.45
C PHE A 92 -7.86 -0.22 -4.35
N ASN A 93 -6.77 -0.10 -5.11
CA ASN A 93 -5.93 1.09 -5.10
C ASN A 93 -6.69 2.33 -5.55
N ILE A 94 -7.54 2.23 -6.57
CA ILE A 94 -8.40 3.34 -7.01
C ILE A 94 -9.33 3.78 -5.89
N GLU A 95 -9.96 2.83 -5.18
CA GLU A 95 -10.85 3.13 -4.06
C GLU A 95 -10.11 3.82 -2.91
N VAL A 96 -8.94 3.30 -2.54
CA VAL A 96 -8.12 3.85 -1.46
C VAL A 96 -7.64 5.27 -1.79
N MET A 97 -7.20 5.52 -3.03
CA MET A 97 -6.82 6.86 -3.49
C MET A 97 -8.01 7.81 -3.49
N ARG A 98 -9.17 7.34 -3.95
CA ARG A 98 -10.40 8.13 -3.97
C ARG A 98 -10.85 8.51 -2.56
N TYR A 99 -10.80 7.56 -1.63
CA TYR A 99 -11.04 7.83 -0.22
C TYR A 99 -10.06 8.87 0.30
N ALA A 100 -8.75 8.65 0.14
CA ALA A 100 -7.74 9.59 0.63
C ALA A 100 -7.91 11.02 0.07
N LEU A 101 -8.30 11.14 -1.21
CA LEU A 101 -8.53 12.43 -1.84
C LEU A 101 -9.79 13.15 -1.31
N TYR A 102 -10.89 12.43 -1.12
CA TYR A 102 -12.13 13.01 -0.60
C TYR A 102 -12.08 13.32 0.89
N CYS A 103 -11.26 12.58 1.61
CA CYS A 103 -11.29 12.53 3.06
C CYS A 103 -10.11 13.21 3.74
N GLY A 104 -9.00 13.38 3.01
CA GLY A 104 -7.76 13.92 3.56
C GLY A 104 -7.09 12.98 4.58
N GLU A 105 -7.57 11.76 4.74
CA GLU A 105 -7.06 10.75 5.67
C GLU A 105 -6.87 9.40 4.97
N PRO A 106 -5.91 8.57 5.41
CA PRO A 106 -5.70 7.24 4.83
C PRO A 106 -6.88 6.30 5.16
N ILE A 107 -7.16 5.35 4.26
CA ILE A 107 -8.27 4.39 4.41
C ILE A 107 -8.25 3.63 5.74
N VAL A 108 -7.06 3.36 6.29
CA VAL A 108 -6.89 2.68 7.59
C VAL A 108 -7.51 3.48 8.74
N VAL A 109 -7.38 4.82 8.71
CA VAL A 109 -8.04 5.70 9.66
C VAL A 109 -9.56 5.69 9.44
N GLY A 110 -9.99 5.59 8.17
CA GLY A 110 -11.39 5.38 7.82
C GLY A 110 -11.99 4.12 8.43
N TYR A 111 -11.26 2.99 8.44
CA TYR A 111 -11.71 1.78 9.11
C TYR A 111 -11.92 1.97 10.61
N PHE A 112 -11.07 2.77 11.27
CA PHE A 112 -11.25 3.10 12.68
C PHE A 112 -12.52 3.91 12.97
N ARG A 113 -13.10 4.59 11.97
CA ARG A 113 -14.39 5.29 12.10
C ARG A 113 -15.58 4.35 12.08
N THR A 114 -15.44 3.17 11.49
CA THR A 114 -16.49 2.16 11.41
C THR A 114 -16.68 1.45 12.75
N THR A 115 -17.93 1.12 13.10
CA THR A 115 -18.23 0.23 14.24
C THR A 115 -17.57 -1.13 13.97
N PRO A 116 -16.81 -1.74 14.90
CA PRO A 116 -16.73 -1.57 16.37
C PRO A 116 -15.70 -0.56 16.93
N GLY A 117 -15.11 0.29 16.10
CA GLY A 117 -14.28 1.42 16.51
C GLY A 117 -12.79 1.11 16.70
N PRO A 118 -11.98 2.12 17.02
CA PRO A 118 -10.51 2.04 16.95
C PRO A 118 -9.91 1.00 17.90
N ARG A 119 -10.55 0.76 19.06
CA ARG A 119 -10.05 -0.14 20.11
C ARG A 119 -10.02 -1.61 19.69
N LEU A 120 -10.88 -2.02 18.75
CA LEU A 120 -10.88 -3.39 18.23
C LEU A 120 -10.09 -3.49 16.93
N TRP A 121 -10.27 -2.53 16.03
CA TRP A 121 -9.57 -2.55 14.74
C TRP A 121 -8.05 -2.43 14.90
N LEU A 122 -7.56 -1.61 15.83
CA LEU A 122 -6.12 -1.42 16.04
C LEU A 122 -5.39 -2.72 16.40
N PRO A 123 -5.78 -3.50 17.44
CA PRO A 123 -5.11 -4.76 17.74
C PRO A 123 -5.26 -5.79 16.62
N ILE A 124 -6.42 -5.84 15.92
CA ILE A 124 -6.60 -6.73 14.78
C ILE A 124 -5.59 -6.41 13.67
N TYR A 125 -5.48 -5.15 13.27
CA TYR A 125 -4.53 -4.76 12.23
C TYR A 125 -3.09 -4.99 12.67
N LEU A 126 -2.73 -4.70 13.92
CA LEU A 126 -1.38 -4.97 14.42
C LEU A 126 -1.04 -6.46 14.37
N VAL A 127 -1.96 -7.34 14.77
CA VAL A 127 -1.74 -8.79 14.70
C VAL A 127 -1.60 -9.24 13.25
N LEU A 128 -2.48 -8.78 12.35
CA LEU A 128 -2.40 -9.11 10.93
C LEU A 128 -1.09 -8.64 10.30
N GLU A 129 -0.66 -7.42 10.63
CA GLU A 129 0.57 -6.82 10.11
C GLU A 129 1.81 -7.56 10.62
N ILE A 130 1.86 -7.89 11.92
CA ILE A 130 2.95 -8.69 12.49
C ILE A 130 2.99 -10.09 11.85
N CYS A 131 1.83 -10.73 11.68
CA CYS A 131 1.71 -12.03 11.01
C CYS A 131 2.03 -11.96 9.51
N ASN A 132 1.93 -10.81 8.86
CA ASN A 132 2.30 -10.64 7.46
C ASN A 132 3.80 -10.32 7.32
N ILE A 133 4.31 -9.38 8.11
CA ILE A 133 5.71 -8.94 8.03
C ILE A 133 6.67 -10.06 8.43
N TRP A 134 6.44 -10.67 9.59
CA TRP A 134 7.46 -11.50 10.24
C TRP A 134 7.72 -12.85 9.53
N PRO A 135 6.72 -13.60 9.04
CA PRO A 135 7.01 -14.82 8.28
C PRO A 135 7.11 -14.60 6.78
N PHE A 136 6.31 -13.71 6.19
CA PHE A 136 6.20 -13.63 4.72
C PHE A 136 7.14 -12.59 4.12
N MET A 137 7.10 -11.33 4.57
CA MET A 137 7.96 -10.29 4.00
C MET A 137 9.43 -10.48 4.38
N ALA A 138 9.72 -10.88 5.63
CA ALA A 138 11.09 -11.10 6.08
C ALA A 138 11.78 -12.20 5.27
N ALA A 139 11.15 -13.36 5.09
CA ALA A 139 11.71 -14.46 4.31
C ALA A 139 11.87 -14.09 2.83
N ASN A 140 10.88 -13.42 2.22
CA ASN A 140 10.98 -13.00 0.82
C ASN A 140 12.06 -11.93 0.58
N ALA A 141 12.34 -11.06 1.55
CA ALA A 141 13.44 -10.09 1.46
C ALA A 141 14.81 -10.73 1.77
N ALA A 142 14.87 -11.64 2.73
CA ALA A 142 16.12 -12.27 3.19
C ALA A 142 16.75 -13.17 2.12
N VAL A 143 15.95 -13.96 1.39
CA VAL A 143 16.46 -14.89 0.35
C VAL A 143 17.24 -14.19 -0.77
N PRO A 144 16.70 -13.18 -1.48
CA PRO A 144 17.45 -12.44 -2.49
C PRO A 144 18.64 -11.68 -1.92
N LEU A 145 18.53 -11.13 -0.69
CA LEU A 145 19.64 -10.46 -0.04
C LEU A 145 20.79 -11.44 0.26
N ALA A 146 20.49 -12.60 0.83
CA ALA A 146 21.46 -13.67 1.07
C ALA A 146 22.08 -14.15 -0.24
N ALA A 147 21.27 -14.36 -1.28
CA ALA A 147 21.77 -14.75 -2.59
C ALA A 147 22.70 -13.71 -3.22
N ALA A 148 22.41 -12.42 -3.03
CA ALA A 148 23.27 -11.33 -3.49
C ALA A 148 24.60 -11.26 -2.72
N ILE A 149 24.60 -11.58 -1.42
CA ILE A 149 25.80 -11.56 -0.56
C ILE A 149 26.68 -12.80 -0.81
N PHE A 150 26.10 -13.99 -0.87
CA PHE A 150 26.83 -15.26 -0.95
C PHE A 150 27.08 -15.74 -2.39
N GLY A 151 26.39 -15.16 -3.38
CA GLY A 151 26.56 -15.50 -4.80
C GLY A 151 25.94 -16.83 -5.22
N HIS A 152 25.19 -17.49 -4.33
CA HIS A 152 24.40 -18.69 -4.61
C HIS A 152 23.06 -18.64 -3.85
N LEU A 153 22.09 -19.42 -4.29
CA LEU A 153 20.84 -19.61 -3.53
C LEU A 153 21.16 -20.31 -2.18
N PRO A 154 20.40 -20.03 -1.11
CA PRO A 154 20.56 -20.74 0.16
C PRO A 154 20.47 -22.26 -0.06
N THR A 155 21.52 -22.96 0.33
CA THR A 155 21.68 -24.41 0.13
C THR A 155 21.45 -25.18 1.43
N ASP A 156 21.29 -26.51 1.37
CA ASP A 156 21.18 -27.34 2.59
C ASP A 156 22.56 -27.55 3.27
N VAL A 157 23.44 -26.55 3.22
CA VAL A 157 24.76 -26.61 3.86
C VAL A 157 24.57 -26.32 5.34
N ASP A 158 24.97 -27.26 6.19
CA ASP A 158 24.86 -27.15 7.64
C ASP A 158 25.89 -26.16 8.20
N TYR A 159 25.41 -25.14 8.90
CA TYR A 159 26.24 -24.24 9.69
C TYR A 159 26.00 -24.51 11.17
N THR A 160 27.05 -24.93 11.88
CA THR A 160 27.00 -25.11 13.34
C THR A 160 27.40 -23.82 14.02
N LEU A 161 26.44 -23.13 14.64
CA LEU A 161 26.71 -21.98 15.50
C LEU A 161 26.34 -22.35 16.94
N LEU A 162 27.31 -22.23 17.86
CA LEU A 162 27.07 -22.46 19.31
C LEU A 162 26.43 -23.83 19.65
N GLY A 163 26.72 -24.87 18.85
CA GLY A 163 26.21 -26.23 19.08
C GLY A 163 24.81 -26.51 18.52
N ILE A 164 24.22 -25.55 17.81
CA ILE A 164 22.98 -25.73 17.04
C ILE A 164 23.37 -25.89 15.57
N THR A 165 23.09 -27.05 14.98
CA THR A 165 23.18 -27.30 13.55
C THR A 165 21.89 -26.82 12.89
N LEU A 166 22.00 -25.80 12.04
CA LEU A 166 20.91 -25.30 11.22
C LEU A 166 21.43 -25.25 9.78
N THR A 167 20.59 -25.69 8.85
CA THR A 167 20.88 -25.53 7.43
C THR A 167 20.87 -24.05 7.05
N GLU A 168 21.66 -23.64 6.06
CA GLU A 168 21.62 -22.28 5.50
C GLU A 168 20.19 -21.88 5.07
N ALA A 169 19.45 -22.85 4.53
CA ALA A 169 18.05 -22.69 4.17
C ALA A 169 17.15 -22.39 5.37
N GLU A 170 17.37 -23.03 6.53
CA GLU A 170 16.64 -22.74 7.76
C GLU A 170 17.03 -21.39 8.34
N TRP A 171 18.30 -21.00 8.30
CA TRP A 171 18.75 -19.67 8.76
C TRP A 171 18.16 -18.50 7.98
N VAL A 172 17.98 -18.66 6.66
CA VAL A 172 17.50 -17.60 5.78
C VAL A 172 15.97 -17.57 5.69
N LYS A 173 15.29 -18.70 5.96
CA LYS A 173 13.82 -18.83 5.84
C LYS A 173 13.07 -18.88 7.18
N ALA A 174 13.77 -18.99 8.32
CA ALA A 174 13.16 -18.94 9.67
C ALA A 174 12.90 -17.50 10.13
#